data_AF-A0A0L6VWT1-F1
#
_entry.id   AF-A0A0L6VWT1-F1
#
_cell.length_a   1.000
_cell.length_b   1.000
_cell.length_c   1.000
_cell.angle_alpha   90.00
_cell.angle_beta   90.00
_cell.angle_gamma   90.00
#
_symmetry.space_group_name_H-M   'P 1'
#
loop_
_entity.id
_entity.type
_entity.pdbx_description
1 polymer ?
#
loop_
_entity_poly.entity_id
_entity_poly.type
_entity_poly.pdbx_seq_one_letter_code
_entity_poly.pdbx_strand_id
1 'polypeptide(L)'
;MNSLLAYDYETTGTDPVRDRPVQFACLRLDMELNVIGRPTALYCQPSPDHLPDPLACLLTGITPQRCQEIGLPELRFVEAVHRELAAPGTIAFGYNSIAFDDEFTRFMFWRNLIDPYAREWKDGCGRWDLLGLVRATYALRPETLEWPGDGLGGVSFALQRISAANGLPHEAAHDALSDVVATVALARRLRERQPQLFAHCLSMLDKNLALQEMDVASKSPFIHIGSGNAKAAGIRIMMPIASHPTNRNELIAWDLSKDPRQLLDIDAETMRRRLFTEPEERPGEFDPMPVCRIAANKSPPVFRNLHVLSRERAAELDIDVDAALANVPVLRGVLETVDLARLLQVVFARDPAGYDAEQALYAGFIGNVDRRLLDQLRSMDPATFATSQPGFVDPRLDELFLRYKARHYPATLSQREEDKWEEYRFRKLIEGAADNRTVSTVREAVSRCRESLAASSAPADPDQYQVLDDVLAYTNAMAAVIDPFGTVPPAPAPARPDAPVAPQPGPAPVQPDLFGGANVTPGKRRVRARRP
;
A
#
# COMPACT_ATOMS: atom_id res chain seq x y z
N MET A 1 -7.47 -30.50 2.47
CA MET A 1 -7.67 -29.86 3.79
C MET A 1 -7.23 -28.43 3.63
N ASN A 2 -8.02 -27.46 4.10
CA ASN A 2 -7.66 -26.05 3.94
C ASN A 2 -6.52 -25.68 4.90
N SER A 3 -5.71 -24.71 4.52
CA SER A 3 -4.64 -24.14 5.35
C SER A 3 -4.67 -22.62 5.27
N LEU A 4 -4.14 -21.95 6.29
CA LEU A 4 -3.93 -20.51 6.28
C LEU A 4 -2.48 -20.21 5.90
N LEU A 5 -2.26 -19.18 5.11
CA LEU A 5 -0.91 -18.69 4.80
C LEU A 5 -0.82 -17.22 5.17
N ALA A 6 -0.15 -16.94 6.28
CA ALA A 6 0.18 -15.58 6.68
C ALA A 6 1.32 -15.08 5.81
N TYR A 7 1.22 -13.90 5.21
CA TYR A 7 2.27 -13.36 4.35
C TYR A 7 2.32 -11.82 4.34
N ASP A 8 3.45 -11.28 3.92
CA ASP A 8 3.73 -9.85 3.84
C ASP A 8 4.83 -9.56 2.79
N TYR A 9 4.82 -8.37 2.20
CA TYR A 9 5.91 -7.87 1.35
C TYR A 9 6.53 -6.60 1.90
N GLU A 10 7.85 -6.50 1.73
CA GLU A 10 8.50 -5.21 1.59
C GLU A 10 8.64 -4.83 0.12
N THR A 11 8.42 -3.56 -0.20
CA THR A 11 8.32 -3.07 -1.58
C THR A 11 9.22 -1.85 -1.80
N THR A 12 9.49 -1.53 -3.06
CA THR A 12 10.27 -0.34 -3.42
C THR A 12 9.50 0.98 -3.32
N GLY A 13 8.29 0.97 -2.77
CA GLY A 13 7.37 2.11 -2.76
C GLY A 13 5.93 1.66 -2.57
N THR A 14 4.98 2.60 -2.52
CA THR A 14 3.59 2.31 -2.12
C THR A 14 2.63 2.10 -3.27
N ASP A 15 3.06 2.31 -4.53
CA ASP A 15 2.19 2.16 -5.70
C ASP A 15 2.32 0.74 -6.30
N PRO A 16 1.35 -0.16 -6.09
CA PRO A 16 1.43 -1.54 -6.60
C PRO A 16 1.47 -1.63 -8.13
N VAL A 17 1.07 -0.57 -8.83
CA VAL A 17 1.06 -0.51 -10.29
C VAL A 17 2.48 -0.33 -10.83
N ARG A 18 3.31 0.46 -10.14
CA ARG A 18 4.62 0.93 -10.63
C ARG A 18 5.79 0.37 -9.81
N ASP A 19 5.63 0.25 -8.51
CA ASP A 19 6.63 -0.26 -7.58
C ASP A 19 6.69 -1.80 -7.58
N ARG A 20 7.74 -2.35 -6.97
CA ARG A 20 8.06 -3.78 -7.03
C ARG A 20 8.22 -4.37 -5.64
N PRO A 21 7.76 -5.62 -5.40
CA PRO A 21 8.11 -6.35 -4.19
C PRO A 21 9.61 -6.69 -4.20
N VAL A 22 10.27 -6.49 -3.07
CA VAL A 22 11.72 -6.77 -2.87
C VAL A 22 11.98 -7.81 -1.81
N GLN A 23 11.07 -7.99 -0.85
CA GLN A 23 11.09 -9.09 0.10
C GLN A 23 9.68 -9.69 0.16
N PHE A 24 9.60 -11.02 0.24
CA PHE A 24 8.38 -11.75 0.53
C PHE A 24 8.63 -12.65 1.73
N ALA A 25 7.77 -12.60 2.73
CA ALA A 25 7.78 -13.58 3.81
C ALA A 25 6.44 -14.27 3.94
N CYS A 26 6.45 -15.53 4.35
CA CYS A 26 5.22 -16.25 4.68
C CYS A 26 5.41 -17.34 5.73
N LEU A 27 4.30 -17.68 6.39
CA LEU A 27 4.20 -18.77 7.36
C LEU A 27 2.89 -19.53 7.18
N ARG A 28 3.01 -20.85 6.94
CA ARG A 28 1.86 -21.73 6.73
C ARG A 28 1.35 -22.31 8.05
N LEU A 29 0.03 -22.23 8.23
CA LEU A 29 -0.69 -22.64 9.42
C LEU A 29 -1.83 -23.60 9.08
N ASP A 30 -2.23 -24.43 10.05
CA ASP A 30 -3.54 -25.10 9.97
C ASP A 30 -4.68 -24.10 10.23
N MET A 31 -5.93 -24.58 10.17
CA MET A 31 -7.11 -23.74 10.42
C MET A 31 -7.24 -23.32 11.88
N GLU A 32 -6.41 -23.85 12.77
CA GLU A 32 -6.31 -23.58 14.21
C GLU A 32 -5.21 -22.54 14.54
N LEU A 33 -4.53 -22.03 13.51
CA LEU A 33 -3.38 -21.12 13.60
C LEU A 33 -2.11 -21.78 14.17
N ASN A 34 -2.00 -23.11 14.20
CA ASN A 34 -0.75 -23.80 14.53
C ASN A 34 0.17 -23.82 13.31
N VAL A 35 1.48 -23.65 13.53
CA VAL A 35 2.47 -23.66 12.45
C VAL A 35 2.64 -25.08 11.91
N ILE A 36 2.46 -25.25 10.60
CA ILE A 36 2.61 -26.54 9.90
C ILE A 36 3.66 -26.51 8.79
N GLY A 37 4.17 -25.33 8.43
CA GLY A 37 5.25 -25.13 7.46
C GLY A 37 6.43 -24.40 8.08
N ARG A 38 7.57 -24.43 7.38
CA ARG A 38 8.73 -23.60 7.76
C ARG A 38 8.46 -22.15 7.35
N PRO A 39 8.89 -21.16 8.16
CA PRO A 39 8.92 -19.78 7.71
C PRO A 39 9.75 -19.66 6.43
N THR A 40 9.25 -18.88 5.48
CA THR A 40 9.94 -18.58 4.22
C THR A 40 10.16 -17.08 4.15
N ALA A 41 11.37 -16.65 3.81
CA ALA A 41 11.71 -15.26 3.54
C ALA A 41 12.59 -15.23 2.28
N LEU A 42 12.16 -14.49 1.28
CA LEU A 42 12.80 -14.41 -0.04
C LEU A 42 13.06 -12.94 -0.36
N TYR A 43 14.20 -12.65 -0.99
CA TYR A 43 14.46 -11.35 -1.59
C TYR A 43 14.39 -11.46 -3.11
N CYS A 44 14.02 -10.37 -3.79
CA CYS A 44 13.98 -10.28 -5.25
C CYS A 44 15.09 -9.34 -5.74
N GLN A 45 15.86 -9.78 -6.73
CA GLN A 45 16.81 -8.89 -7.41
C GLN A 45 16.08 -7.75 -8.13
N PRO A 46 16.65 -6.53 -8.17
CA PRO A 46 16.05 -5.40 -8.90
C PRO A 46 15.96 -5.68 -10.40
N SER A 47 14.89 -5.21 -11.05
CA SER A 47 14.77 -5.30 -12.51
C SER A 47 15.55 -4.16 -13.19
N PRO A 48 16.11 -4.38 -14.40
CA PRO A 48 16.96 -3.39 -15.10
C PRO A 48 16.22 -2.15 -15.62
N ASP A 49 14.94 -2.00 -15.28
CA ASP A 49 14.03 -0.96 -15.73
C ASP A 49 13.23 -0.36 -14.56
N HIS A 50 13.77 -0.43 -13.35
CA HIS A 50 13.10 0.02 -12.13
C HIS A 50 14.04 0.79 -11.19
N LEU A 51 13.50 1.86 -10.59
CA LEU A 51 14.18 2.69 -9.59
C LEU A 51 13.34 2.72 -8.30
N PRO A 52 13.93 2.48 -7.12
CA PRO A 52 13.18 2.46 -5.87
C PRO A 52 12.86 3.87 -5.36
N ASP A 53 11.84 3.98 -4.51
CA ASP A 53 11.60 5.14 -3.66
C ASP A 53 12.65 5.17 -2.53
N PRO A 54 13.47 6.23 -2.41
CA PRO A 54 14.40 6.37 -1.30
C PRO A 54 13.74 6.27 0.08
N LEU A 55 12.51 6.77 0.23
CA LEU A 55 11.80 6.70 1.50
C LEU A 55 11.40 5.27 1.86
N ALA A 56 10.98 4.47 0.90
CA ALA A 56 10.67 3.06 1.13
C ALA A 56 11.93 2.27 1.53
N CYS A 57 13.06 2.51 0.86
CA CYS A 57 14.34 1.92 1.25
C CYS A 57 14.76 2.32 2.67
N LEU A 58 14.51 3.57 3.10
CA LEU A 58 14.77 4.03 4.46
C LEU A 58 13.88 3.34 5.51
N LEU A 59 12.59 3.17 5.21
CA LEU A 59 11.64 2.54 6.12
C LEU A 59 11.95 1.06 6.34
N THR A 60 12.32 0.37 5.27
CA THR A 60 12.57 -1.09 5.26
C THR A 60 14.03 -1.46 5.58
N GLY A 61 14.96 -0.53 5.38
CA GLY A 61 16.40 -0.82 5.40
C GLY A 61 16.86 -1.74 4.27
N ILE A 62 16.05 -1.95 3.23
CA ILE A 62 16.37 -2.83 2.09
C ILE A 62 16.88 -1.99 0.93
N THR A 63 18.16 -2.14 0.60
CA THR A 63 18.80 -1.45 -0.53
C THR A 63 18.79 -2.30 -1.81
N PRO A 64 18.83 -1.69 -3.00
CA PRO A 64 19.00 -2.42 -4.26
C PRO A 64 20.23 -3.35 -4.26
N GLN A 65 21.32 -2.92 -3.62
CA GLN A 65 22.57 -3.66 -3.48
C GLN A 65 22.37 -4.93 -2.67
N ARG A 66 21.68 -4.84 -1.53
CA ARG A 66 21.32 -6.02 -0.73
C ARG A 66 20.46 -6.98 -1.56
N CYS A 67 19.44 -6.47 -2.25
CA CYS A 67 18.61 -7.27 -3.14
C CYS A 67 19.40 -7.94 -4.27
N GLN A 68 20.41 -7.27 -4.82
CA GLN A 68 21.31 -7.84 -5.82
C GLN A 68 22.14 -9.01 -5.25
N GLU A 69 22.64 -8.86 -4.02
CA GLU A 69 23.53 -9.82 -3.37
C GLU A 69 22.80 -11.10 -2.92
N ILE A 70 21.67 -10.97 -2.23
CA ILE A 70 20.97 -12.10 -1.59
C ILE A 70 19.67 -12.49 -2.28
N GLY A 71 19.20 -11.68 -3.23
CA GLY A 71 17.92 -11.89 -3.91
C GLY A 71 17.97 -13.00 -4.94
N LEU A 72 16.82 -13.62 -5.16
CA LEU A 72 16.57 -14.49 -6.29
C LEU A 72 16.37 -13.64 -7.55
N PRO A 73 16.79 -14.13 -8.74
CA PRO A 73 16.32 -13.58 -10.00
C PRO A 73 14.79 -13.53 -10.02
N GLU A 74 14.22 -12.47 -10.58
CA GLU A 74 12.79 -12.17 -10.49
C GLU A 74 11.89 -13.36 -10.89
N LEU A 75 12.21 -14.11 -11.94
CA LEU A 75 11.44 -15.32 -12.30
C LEU A 75 11.40 -16.37 -11.17
N ARG A 76 12.53 -16.61 -10.52
CA ARG A 76 12.60 -17.58 -9.41
C ARG A 76 11.87 -17.08 -8.18
N PHE A 77 11.95 -15.78 -7.90
CA PHE A 77 11.18 -15.15 -6.82
C PHE A 77 9.67 -15.32 -7.07
N VAL A 78 9.20 -14.93 -8.25
CA VAL A 78 7.78 -15.00 -8.63
C VAL A 78 7.27 -16.44 -8.63
N GLU A 79 8.05 -17.40 -9.12
CA GLU A 79 7.72 -18.83 -9.09
C GLU A 79 7.57 -19.37 -7.65
N ALA A 80 8.47 -18.96 -6.75
CA ALA A 80 8.43 -19.37 -5.35
C ALA A 80 7.22 -18.78 -4.63
N VAL A 81 6.96 -17.48 -4.81
CA VAL A 81 5.78 -16.79 -4.28
C VAL A 81 4.48 -17.43 -4.80
N HIS A 82 4.38 -17.67 -6.11
CA HIS A 82 3.22 -18.32 -6.71
C HIS A 82 2.99 -19.72 -6.14
N ARG A 83 4.06 -20.49 -5.90
CA ARG A 83 3.95 -21.84 -5.31
C ARG A 83 3.35 -21.80 -3.91
N GLU A 84 3.73 -20.84 -3.08
CA GLU A 84 3.18 -20.71 -1.73
C GLU A 84 1.72 -20.25 -1.76
N LEU A 85 1.43 -19.17 -2.49
CA LEU A 85 0.10 -18.56 -2.52
C LEU A 85 -0.95 -19.39 -3.27
N ALA A 86 -0.54 -20.16 -4.29
CA ALA A 86 -1.46 -20.94 -5.13
C ALA A 86 -1.52 -22.43 -4.76
N ALA A 87 -0.90 -22.86 -3.64
CA ALA A 87 -1.02 -24.23 -3.17
C ALA A 87 -2.50 -24.57 -2.88
N PRO A 88 -3.04 -25.71 -3.36
CA PRO A 88 -4.47 -26.02 -3.23
C PRO A 88 -5.00 -25.93 -1.78
N GLY A 89 -6.18 -25.33 -1.61
CA GLY A 89 -6.79 -25.12 -0.30
C GLY A 89 -6.15 -24.03 0.56
N THR A 90 -5.30 -23.17 0.00
CA THR A 90 -4.66 -22.07 0.74
C THR A 90 -5.57 -20.86 0.86
N ILE A 91 -5.86 -20.44 2.10
CA ILE A 91 -6.45 -19.13 2.39
C ILE A 91 -5.30 -18.19 2.77
N ALA A 92 -4.89 -17.35 1.83
CA ALA A 92 -3.83 -16.37 2.06
C ALA A 92 -4.36 -15.17 2.85
N PHE A 93 -3.63 -14.73 3.88
CA PHE A 93 -3.99 -13.56 4.65
C PHE A 93 -2.75 -12.80 5.12
N GLY A 94 -2.91 -11.50 5.35
CA GLY A 94 -1.91 -10.65 5.98
C GLY A 94 -2.58 -9.54 6.77
N TYR A 95 -1.83 -8.48 7.05
CA TYR A 95 -2.34 -7.29 7.72
C TYR A 95 -2.46 -6.15 6.71
N ASN A 96 -3.69 -5.77 6.31
CA ASN A 96 -3.96 -4.85 5.20
C ASN A 96 -3.59 -5.40 3.80
N SER A 97 -3.33 -6.71 3.71
CA SER A 97 -2.93 -7.39 2.48
C SER A 97 -3.89 -7.24 1.31
N ILE A 98 -5.21 -7.17 1.51
CA ILE A 98 -6.16 -7.07 0.40
C ILE A 98 -6.08 -5.70 -0.31
N ALA A 99 -5.70 -4.66 0.42
CA ALA A 99 -5.56 -3.31 -0.11
C ALA A 99 -4.14 -3.01 -0.62
N PHE A 100 -3.16 -3.86 -0.29
CA PHE A 100 -1.74 -3.60 -0.57
C PHE A 100 -1.04 -4.82 -1.21
N ASP A 101 -0.66 -5.82 -0.41
CA ASP A 101 0.13 -6.99 -0.85
C ASP A 101 -0.50 -7.79 -1.98
N ASP A 102 -1.83 -7.93 -1.97
CA ASP A 102 -2.58 -8.59 -3.02
C ASP A 102 -2.47 -7.84 -4.35
N GLU A 103 -2.45 -6.50 -4.31
CA GLU A 103 -2.28 -5.65 -5.48
C GLU A 103 -0.87 -5.80 -6.05
N PHE A 104 0.16 -5.76 -5.19
CA PHE A 104 1.55 -6.07 -5.59
C PHE A 104 1.65 -7.47 -6.20
N THR A 105 1.03 -8.49 -5.59
CA THR A 105 1.00 -9.85 -6.14
C THR A 105 0.37 -9.88 -7.52
N ARG A 106 -0.77 -9.21 -7.71
CA ARG A 106 -1.51 -9.16 -8.98
C ARG A 106 -0.69 -8.50 -10.07
N PHE A 107 -0.12 -7.33 -9.82
CA PHE A 107 0.71 -6.62 -10.81
C PHE A 107 2.02 -7.35 -11.09
N MET A 108 2.65 -7.96 -10.07
CA MET A 108 3.81 -8.82 -10.24
C MET A 108 3.50 -10.04 -11.12
N PHE A 109 2.35 -10.70 -10.91
CA PHE A 109 1.91 -11.83 -11.73
C PHE A 109 1.56 -11.41 -13.15
N TRP A 110 0.86 -10.28 -13.31
CA TRP A 110 0.51 -9.68 -14.59
C TRP A 110 1.73 -9.52 -15.50
N ARG A 111 2.75 -8.81 -15.01
CA ARG A 111 3.98 -8.56 -15.77
C ARG A 111 4.89 -9.77 -15.95
N ASN A 112 4.64 -10.85 -15.19
CA ASN A 112 5.32 -12.14 -15.33
C ASN A 112 4.44 -13.20 -16.01
N LEU A 113 3.40 -12.77 -16.75
CA LEU A 113 2.55 -13.60 -17.60
C LEU A 113 1.76 -14.68 -16.82
N ILE A 114 1.62 -14.51 -15.50
CA ILE A 114 0.87 -15.39 -14.59
C ILE A 114 -0.57 -14.87 -14.50
N ASP A 115 -1.54 -15.76 -14.29
CA ASP A 115 -2.91 -15.33 -13.97
C ASP A 115 -2.90 -14.56 -12.64
N PRO A 116 -3.28 -13.26 -12.62
CA PRO A 116 -3.21 -12.43 -11.42
C PRO A 116 -4.19 -12.86 -10.33
N TYR A 117 -5.25 -13.59 -10.68
CA TYR A 117 -6.41 -13.83 -9.82
C TYR A 117 -6.58 -15.30 -9.45
N ALA A 118 -6.03 -16.25 -10.21
CA ALA A 118 -6.26 -17.69 -10.01
C ALA A 118 -5.96 -18.15 -8.57
N ARG A 119 -4.87 -17.68 -7.97
CA ARG A 119 -4.48 -18.01 -6.58
C ARG A 119 -5.52 -17.61 -5.52
N GLU A 120 -6.48 -16.76 -5.89
CA GLU A 120 -7.45 -16.19 -4.96
C GLU A 120 -8.74 -17.02 -4.84
N TRP A 121 -8.94 -18.02 -5.70
CA TRP A 121 -10.20 -18.78 -5.77
C TRP A 121 -10.06 -20.20 -6.37
N LYS A 122 -9.07 -20.44 -7.23
CA LYS A 122 -8.90 -21.72 -7.91
C LYS A 122 -8.44 -22.79 -6.91
N ASP A 123 -8.82 -24.04 -7.14
CA ASP A 123 -8.37 -25.21 -6.35
C ASP A 123 -8.64 -25.08 -4.83
N GLY A 124 -9.74 -24.41 -4.48
CA GLY A 124 -10.14 -24.19 -3.08
C GLY A 124 -9.34 -23.11 -2.36
N CYS A 125 -8.53 -22.33 -3.07
CA CYS A 125 -7.85 -21.18 -2.48
C CYS A 125 -8.83 -20.04 -2.15
N GLY A 126 -8.39 -19.15 -1.27
CA GLY A 126 -9.15 -18.00 -0.82
C GLY A 126 -8.24 -16.90 -0.30
N ARG A 127 -8.85 -15.80 0.14
CA ARG A 127 -8.12 -14.68 0.76
C ARG A 127 -8.86 -14.09 1.93
N TRP A 128 -8.10 -13.52 2.86
CA TRP A 128 -8.62 -12.84 4.02
C TRP A 128 -7.68 -11.71 4.45
N ASP A 129 -8.15 -10.81 5.32
CA ASP A 129 -7.36 -9.69 5.82
C ASP A 129 -7.63 -9.48 7.30
N LEU A 130 -6.57 -9.50 8.11
CA LEU A 130 -6.71 -9.41 9.56
C LEU A 130 -7.12 -7.99 10.00
N LEU A 131 -6.80 -6.95 9.23
CA LEU A 131 -7.11 -5.56 9.61
C LEU A 131 -8.62 -5.35 9.78
N GLY A 132 -9.43 -5.98 8.94
CA GLY A 132 -10.89 -5.94 9.05
C GLY A 132 -11.39 -6.48 10.39
N LEU A 133 -10.85 -7.63 10.82
CA LEU A 133 -11.15 -8.22 12.12
C LEU A 133 -10.65 -7.35 13.28
N VAL A 134 -9.47 -6.76 13.16
CA VAL A 134 -8.90 -5.87 14.20
C VAL A 134 -9.78 -4.65 14.41
N ARG A 135 -10.22 -4.00 13.32
CA ARG A 135 -11.17 -2.87 13.38
C ARG A 135 -12.52 -3.30 13.96
N ALA A 136 -13.03 -4.46 13.54
CA ALA A 136 -14.27 -5.01 14.10
C ALA A 136 -14.16 -5.29 15.61
N THR A 137 -13.00 -5.77 16.04
CA THR A 137 -12.71 -6.02 17.46
C THR A 137 -12.72 -4.72 18.24
N TYR A 138 -12.04 -3.66 17.78
CA TYR A 138 -12.12 -2.36 18.46
C TYR A 138 -13.55 -1.81 18.49
N ALA A 139 -14.26 -1.86 17.37
CA ALA A 139 -15.58 -1.27 17.27
C ALA A 139 -16.59 -1.97 18.18
N LEU A 140 -16.57 -3.31 18.23
CA LEU A 140 -17.60 -4.11 18.88
C LEU A 140 -17.18 -4.68 20.25
N ARG A 141 -15.89 -4.97 20.44
CA ARG A 141 -15.33 -5.67 21.61
C ARG A 141 -14.00 -5.03 22.05
N PRO A 142 -13.99 -3.72 22.36
CA PRO A 142 -12.75 -2.98 22.65
C PRO A 142 -11.97 -3.55 23.84
N GLU A 143 -12.61 -4.23 24.79
CA GLU A 143 -11.97 -4.89 25.93
C GLU A 143 -10.98 -6.01 25.56
N THR A 144 -10.96 -6.42 24.29
CA THR A 144 -10.15 -7.54 23.81
C THR A 144 -8.65 -7.24 23.81
N LEU A 145 -8.26 -6.01 23.51
CA LEU A 145 -6.88 -5.57 23.35
C LEU A 145 -6.66 -4.20 23.99
N GLU A 146 -5.41 -3.90 24.31
CA GLU A 146 -4.97 -2.54 24.59
C GLU A 146 -4.82 -1.77 23.27
N TRP A 147 -5.49 -0.62 23.15
CA TRP A 147 -5.53 0.15 21.92
C TRP A 147 -4.58 1.35 22.01
N PRO A 148 -3.49 1.38 21.22
CA PRO A 148 -2.58 2.51 21.22
C PRO A 148 -3.26 3.74 20.61
N GLY A 149 -3.07 4.92 21.22
CA GLY A 149 -3.52 6.18 20.61
C GLY A 149 -2.74 6.48 19.32
N ASP A 150 -3.26 7.31 18.43
CA ASP A 150 -2.55 7.72 17.20
C ASP A 150 -1.59 8.90 17.40
N GLY A 151 -1.73 9.65 18.51
CA GLY A 151 -0.99 10.89 18.80
C GLY A 151 -1.79 12.17 18.52
N LEU A 152 -2.96 12.04 17.88
CA LEU A 152 -3.90 13.11 17.51
C LEU A 152 -5.25 12.97 18.25
N GLY A 153 -5.32 12.08 19.25
CA GLY A 153 -6.52 11.83 20.05
C GLY A 153 -7.42 10.70 19.53
N GLY A 154 -7.03 10.01 18.46
CA GLY A 154 -7.67 8.81 17.93
C GLY A 154 -6.94 7.52 18.31
N VAL A 155 -7.31 6.41 17.66
CA VAL A 155 -6.71 5.08 17.86
C VAL A 155 -5.88 4.69 16.65
N SER A 156 -4.71 4.13 16.89
CA SER A 156 -3.85 3.60 15.84
C SER A 156 -4.11 2.12 15.60
N PHE A 157 -4.34 1.77 14.33
CA PHE A 157 -4.39 0.39 13.85
C PHE A 157 -3.09 -0.04 13.17
N ALA A 158 -1.96 0.61 13.48
CA ALA A 158 -0.67 0.21 12.96
C ALA A 158 -0.19 -1.06 13.70
N LEU A 159 0.21 -2.10 12.95
CA LEU A 159 0.55 -3.42 13.50
C LEU A 159 1.64 -3.30 14.58
N GLN A 160 2.70 -2.55 14.32
CA GLN A 160 3.80 -2.30 15.26
C GLN A 160 3.34 -1.66 16.57
N ARG A 161 2.35 -0.75 16.53
CA ARG A 161 1.83 -0.10 17.74
C ARG A 161 0.91 -1.05 18.51
N ILE A 162 0.06 -1.81 17.82
CA ILE A 162 -0.81 -2.81 18.44
C ILE A 162 0.04 -3.91 19.09
N SER A 163 1.04 -4.42 18.38
CA SER A 163 1.95 -5.44 18.88
C SER A 163 2.67 -4.98 20.14
N ALA A 164 3.25 -3.77 20.12
CA ALA A 164 3.92 -3.19 21.29
C ALA A 164 2.97 -3.00 22.48
N ALA A 165 1.79 -2.41 22.26
CA ALA A 165 0.82 -2.15 23.33
C ALA A 165 0.30 -3.44 24.00
N ASN A 166 0.31 -4.56 23.27
CA ASN A 166 -0.21 -5.83 23.75
C ASN A 166 0.91 -6.86 24.07
N GLY A 167 2.19 -6.50 23.97
CA GLY A 167 3.31 -7.43 24.20
C GLY A 167 3.30 -8.63 23.25
N LEU A 168 3.00 -8.41 21.97
CA LEU A 168 3.14 -9.41 20.91
C LEU A 168 4.58 -9.40 20.37
N PRO A 169 5.11 -10.56 19.90
CA PRO A 169 6.43 -10.62 19.30
C PRO A 169 6.46 -9.78 18.01
N HIS A 170 7.40 -8.83 17.96
CA HIS A 170 7.63 -7.94 16.82
C HIS A 170 9.09 -7.43 16.91
N GLU A 171 10.04 -8.21 16.42
CA GLU A 171 11.48 -7.99 16.66
C GLU A 171 12.04 -6.82 15.85
N ALA A 172 11.69 -6.74 14.57
CA ALA A 172 12.01 -5.62 13.68
C ALA A 172 10.74 -5.21 12.93
N ALA A 173 10.25 -3.99 13.12
CA ALA A 173 9.21 -3.45 12.25
C ALA A 173 9.80 -3.21 10.86
N HIS A 174 9.01 -3.42 9.80
CA HIS A 174 9.47 -3.28 8.41
C HIS A 174 10.51 -4.33 7.99
N ASP A 175 10.39 -5.53 8.58
CA ASP A 175 10.90 -6.78 8.02
C ASP A 175 9.70 -7.72 7.82
N ALA A 176 9.50 -8.18 6.59
CA ALA A 176 8.30 -8.94 6.23
C ALA A 176 8.08 -10.18 7.11
N LEU A 177 9.16 -10.86 7.56
CA LEU A 177 9.00 -12.06 8.38
C LEU A 177 8.55 -11.71 9.80
N SER A 178 9.11 -10.64 10.38
CA SER A 178 8.70 -10.10 11.66
C SER A 178 7.23 -9.65 11.65
N ASP A 179 6.78 -8.99 10.57
CA ASP A 179 5.39 -8.57 10.39
C ASP A 179 4.43 -9.77 10.21
N VAL A 180 4.86 -10.83 9.51
CA VAL A 180 4.14 -12.11 9.46
C VAL A 180 3.98 -12.72 10.85
N VAL A 181 5.05 -12.77 11.64
CA VAL A 181 5.01 -13.35 13.01
C VAL A 181 4.07 -12.54 13.90
N ALA A 182 4.14 -11.21 13.85
CA ALA A 182 3.27 -10.32 14.59
C ALA A 182 1.79 -10.50 14.18
N THR A 183 1.53 -10.62 12.87
CA THR A 183 0.19 -10.87 12.31
C THR A 183 -0.40 -12.19 12.83
N VAL A 184 0.39 -13.26 12.83
CA VAL A 184 -0.05 -14.57 13.36
C VAL A 184 -0.30 -14.51 14.87
N ALA A 185 0.57 -13.85 15.62
CA ALA A 185 0.41 -13.70 17.07
C ALA A 185 -0.85 -12.91 17.42
N LEU A 186 -1.14 -11.84 16.67
CA LEU A 186 -2.37 -11.06 16.80
C LEU A 186 -3.61 -11.90 16.46
N ALA A 187 -3.58 -12.64 15.34
CA ALA A 187 -4.69 -13.51 14.94
C ALA A 187 -5.01 -14.56 16.01
N ARG A 188 -3.99 -15.18 16.61
CA ARG A 188 -4.16 -16.14 17.72
C ARG A 188 -4.84 -15.50 18.92
N ARG A 189 -4.38 -14.32 19.34
CA ARG A 189 -4.97 -13.59 20.47
C ARG A 189 -6.43 -13.23 20.24
N LEU A 190 -6.75 -12.75 19.03
CA LEU A 190 -8.13 -12.43 18.66
C LEU A 190 -9.02 -13.67 18.64
N ARG A 191 -8.52 -14.79 18.13
CA ARG A 191 -9.25 -16.07 18.16
C ARG A 191 -9.50 -16.56 19.58
N GLU A 192 -8.49 -16.49 20.45
CA GLU A 192 -8.59 -16.94 21.85
C GLU A 192 -9.60 -16.10 22.65
N ARG A 193 -9.55 -14.78 22.50
CA ARG A 193 -10.37 -13.86 23.29
C ARG A 193 -11.77 -13.62 22.69
N GLN A 194 -11.90 -13.66 21.37
CA GLN A 194 -13.15 -13.37 20.64
C GLN A 194 -13.44 -14.42 19.55
N PRO A 195 -13.61 -15.71 19.90
CA PRO A 195 -13.72 -16.80 18.92
C PRO A 195 -14.92 -16.67 17.99
N GLN A 196 -16.06 -16.15 18.47
CA GLN A 196 -17.26 -15.96 17.64
C GLN A 196 -17.08 -14.84 16.62
N LEU A 197 -16.49 -13.71 17.02
CA LEU A 197 -16.20 -12.60 16.12
C LEU A 197 -15.15 -13.02 15.08
N PHE A 198 -14.11 -13.73 15.51
CA PHE A 198 -13.10 -14.30 14.61
C PHE A 198 -13.74 -15.20 13.56
N ALA A 199 -14.57 -16.17 13.98
CA ALA A 199 -15.24 -17.10 13.08
C ALA A 199 -16.19 -16.39 12.10
N HIS A 200 -16.93 -15.38 12.56
CA HIS A 200 -17.79 -14.56 11.72
C HIS A 200 -17.00 -13.78 10.68
N CYS A 201 -15.96 -13.05 11.07
CA CYS A 201 -15.16 -12.29 10.12
C CYS A 201 -14.40 -13.18 9.13
N LEU A 202 -13.98 -14.39 9.54
CA LEU A 202 -13.37 -15.35 8.64
C LEU A 202 -14.38 -15.87 7.61
N SER A 203 -15.64 -16.12 7.99
CA SER A 203 -16.66 -16.62 7.07
C SER A 203 -16.99 -15.62 5.95
N MET A 204 -16.69 -14.33 6.12
CA MET A 204 -16.86 -13.29 5.10
C MET A 204 -15.95 -13.48 3.87
N LEU A 205 -14.98 -14.39 3.91
CA LEU A 205 -14.26 -14.83 2.70
C LEU A 205 -15.21 -15.44 1.65
N ASP A 206 -16.35 -15.99 2.08
CA ASP A 206 -17.42 -16.39 1.17
C ASP A 206 -18.25 -15.17 0.80
N LYS A 207 -18.08 -14.72 -0.43
CA LYS A 207 -18.82 -13.59 -1.00
C LYS A 207 -20.34 -13.73 -0.90
N ASN A 208 -20.88 -14.95 -0.94
CA ASN A 208 -22.33 -15.16 -0.85
C ASN A 208 -22.81 -14.91 0.57
N LEU A 209 -22.04 -15.34 1.59
CA LEU A 209 -22.34 -15.04 2.99
C LEU A 209 -22.21 -13.53 3.26
N ALA A 210 -21.18 -12.88 2.72
CA ALA A 210 -21.05 -11.43 2.83
C ALA A 210 -22.28 -10.69 2.24
N LEU A 211 -22.76 -11.11 1.05
CA LEU A 211 -23.97 -10.55 0.45
C LEU A 211 -25.25 -10.82 1.26
N GLN A 212 -25.33 -11.96 1.96
CA GLN A 212 -26.43 -12.27 2.87
C GLN A 212 -26.41 -11.40 4.13
N GLU A 213 -25.23 -11.16 4.71
CA GLU A 213 -25.05 -10.27 5.87
C GLU A 213 -25.39 -8.81 5.55
N MET A 214 -25.17 -8.40 4.30
CA MET A 214 -25.58 -7.08 3.80
C MET A 214 -27.07 -7.00 3.41
N ASP A 215 -27.80 -8.11 3.54
CA ASP A 215 -29.24 -8.26 3.25
C ASP A 215 -29.67 -7.56 1.94
N VAL A 216 -28.89 -7.77 0.88
CA VAL A 216 -29.07 -7.09 -0.42
C VAL A 216 -30.45 -7.36 -1.01
N ALA A 217 -31.00 -8.55 -0.78
CA ALA A 217 -32.32 -8.96 -1.28
C ALA A 217 -33.47 -8.16 -0.64
N SER A 218 -33.43 -7.95 0.68
CA SER A 218 -34.51 -7.28 1.40
C SER A 218 -34.29 -5.77 1.53
N LYS A 219 -33.12 -5.27 1.13
CA LYS A 219 -32.65 -3.89 1.36
C LYS A 219 -32.87 -3.46 2.81
N SER A 220 -32.25 -4.20 3.73
CA SER A 220 -32.31 -3.93 5.16
C SER A 220 -31.03 -3.26 5.65
N PRO A 221 -31.08 -2.55 6.79
CA PRO A 221 -29.89 -2.04 7.45
C PRO A 221 -28.94 -3.16 7.90
N PHE A 222 -27.65 -2.88 7.85
CA PHE A 222 -26.58 -3.73 8.37
C PHE A 222 -25.45 -2.86 8.92
N ILE A 223 -24.57 -3.44 9.75
CA ILE A 223 -23.34 -2.78 10.19
C ILE A 223 -22.22 -3.11 9.19
N HIS A 224 -21.47 -2.10 8.78
CA HIS A 224 -20.24 -2.23 8.02
C HIS A 224 -19.08 -1.60 8.80
N ILE A 225 -17.94 -2.27 8.84
CA ILE A 225 -16.72 -1.76 9.50
C ILE A 225 -15.62 -1.71 8.45
N GLY A 226 -15.26 -0.51 8.01
CA GLY A 226 -14.33 -0.29 6.91
C GLY A 226 -13.34 0.85 7.17
N SER A 227 -12.88 1.50 6.10
CA SER A 227 -12.18 2.79 6.21
C SER A 227 -13.14 3.89 6.68
N GLY A 228 -12.64 4.92 7.35
CA GLY A 228 -13.46 6.03 7.85
C GLY A 228 -12.87 6.64 9.11
N ASN A 229 -13.73 7.24 9.94
CA ASN A 229 -13.32 7.85 11.20
C ASN A 229 -12.57 6.83 12.08
N ALA A 230 -11.28 7.11 12.34
CA ALA A 230 -10.41 6.25 13.13
C ALA A 230 -10.90 6.09 14.58
N LYS A 231 -11.51 7.12 15.19
CA LYS A 231 -12.11 7.06 16.53
C LYS A 231 -13.16 5.96 16.65
N ALA A 232 -13.90 5.72 15.56
CA ALA A 232 -14.95 4.70 15.49
C ALA A 232 -14.55 3.48 14.63
N ALA A 233 -13.27 3.31 14.29
CA ALA A 233 -12.79 2.27 13.37
C ALA A 233 -13.57 2.16 12.04
N GLY A 234 -14.17 3.26 11.58
CA GLY A 234 -14.97 3.29 10.36
C GLY A 234 -16.29 2.50 10.42
N ILE A 235 -16.79 2.16 11.61
CA ILE A 235 -18.11 1.52 11.77
C ILE A 235 -19.24 2.46 11.33
N ARG A 236 -20.16 1.92 10.54
CA ARG A 236 -21.32 2.63 10.00
C ARG A 236 -22.53 1.71 9.92
N ILE A 237 -23.73 2.27 10.11
CA ILE A 237 -24.98 1.58 9.81
C ILE A 237 -25.36 1.93 8.38
N MET A 238 -25.45 0.91 7.54
CA MET A 238 -25.57 1.07 6.09
C MET A 238 -26.84 0.37 5.59
N MET A 239 -27.36 0.81 4.44
CA MET A 239 -28.41 0.09 3.71
C MET A 239 -28.03 -0.05 2.24
N PRO A 240 -28.14 -1.23 1.61
CA PRO A 240 -27.76 -1.40 0.22
C PRO A 240 -28.75 -0.65 -0.69
N ILE A 241 -28.23 0.12 -1.64
CA ILE A 241 -29.05 0.92 -2.58
C ILE A 241 -28.99 0.40 -4.01
N ALA A 242 -27.85 -0.14 -4.44
CA ALA A 242 -27.66 -0.69 -5.78
C ALA A 242 -26.47 -1.66 -5.86
N SER A 243 -26.46 -2.53 -6.86
CA SER A 243 -25.23 -3.21 -7.30
C SER A 243 -24.37 -2.24 -8.11
N HIS A 244 -23.05 -2.39 -8.07
CA HIS A 244 -22.15 -1.57 -8.87
C HIS A 244 -22.36 -1.87 -10.38
N PRO A 245 -22.46 -0.85 -11.26
CA PRO A 245 -22.87 -1.04 -12.66
C PRO A 245 -21.87 -1.85 -13.50
N THR A 246 -20.58 -1.82 -13.15
CA THR A 246 -19.51 -2.51 -13.90
C THR A 246 -18.75 -3.57 -13.10
N ASN A 247 -18.96 -3.64 -11.77
CA ASN A 247 -18.24 -4.58 -10.90
C ASN A 247 -19.24 -5.46 -10.16
N ARG A 248 -19.45 -6.68 -10.66
CA ARG A 248 -20.42 -7.63 -10.09
C ARG A 248 -20.16 -8.03 -8.63
N ASN A 249 -18.95 -7.80 -8.11
CA ASN A 249 -18.59 -8.15 -6.74
C ASN A 249 -18.77 -6.97 -5.77
N GLU A 250 -19.13 -5.78 -6.26
CA GLU A 250 -19.32 -4.59 -5.44
C GLU A 250 -20.81 -4.21 -5.37
N LEU A 251 -21.23 -3.84 -4.16
CA LEU A 251 -22.49 -3.13 -3.93
C LEU A 251 -22.21 -1.69 -3.51
N ILE A 252 -23.21 -0.86 -3.67
CA ILE A 252 -23.23 0.51 -3.19
C ILE A 252 -24.24 0.56 -2.07
N ALA A 253 -23.80 1.01 -0.90
CA ALA A 253 -24.64 1.17 0.29
C ALA A 253 -24.65 2.63 0.74
N TRP A 254 -25.79 3.08 1.25
CA TRP A 254 -25.98 4.41 1.84
C TRP A 254 -25.65 4.39 3.33
N ASP A 255 -24.94 5.42 3.80
CA ASP A 255 -24.70 5.66 5.23
C ASP A 255 -25.96 6.26 5.87
N LEU A 256 -26.63 5.46 6.70
CA LEU A 256 -27.90 5.84 7.31
C LEU A 256 -27.79 6.97 8.33
N SER A 257 -26.59 7.37 8.73
CA SER A 257 -26.39 8.60 9.55
C SER A 257 -26.67 9.89 8.77
N LYS A 258 -26.83 9.82 7.44
CA LYS A 258 -26.97 10.96 6.55
C LYS A 258 -28.33 10.98 5.86
N ASP A 259 -28.86 12.19 5.65
CA ASP A 259 -30.17 12.41 5.05
C ASP A 259 -30.27 11.88 3.61
N PRO A 260 -31.10 10.85 3.34
CA PRO A 260 -31.28 10.26 2.02
C PRO A 260 -31.81 11.22 0.96
N ARG A 261 -32.47 12.31 1.36
CA ARG A 261 -33.06 13.30 0.44
C ARG A 261 -32.01 14.00 -0.42
N GLN A 262 -30.73 13.88 -0.09
CA GLN A 262 -29.61 14.32 -0.93
C GLN A 262 -29.53 13.61 -2.29
N LEU A 263 -30.19 12.46 -2.45
CA LEU A 263 -30.32 11.79 -3.76
C LEU A 263 -31.44 12.38 -4.63
N LEU A 264 -32.34 13.18 -4.05
CA LEU A 264 -33.37 13.86 -4.84
C LEU A 264 -32.71 14.97 -5.66
N ASP A 265 -33.03 15.01 -6.94
CA ASP A 265 -32.57 16.02 -7.90
C ASP A 265 -31.04 16.11 -8.11
N ILE A 266 -30.26 15.15 -7.58
CA ILE A 266 -28.81 15.11 -7.82
C ILE A 266 -28.52 14.67 -9.26
N ASP A 267 -27.70 15.45 -9.96
CA ASP A 267 -27.20 15.09 -11.28
C ASP A 267 -25.90 14.23 -11.20
N ALA A 268 -25.55 13.58 -12.31
CA ALA A 268 -24.40 12.68 -12.36
C ALA A 268 -23.05 13.40 -12.16
N GLU A 269 -22.91 14.63 -12.62
CA GLU A 269 -21.67 15.41 -12.51
C GLU A 269 -21.41 15.80 -11.05
N THR A 270 -22.45 16.30 -10.37
CA THR A 270 -22.44 16.62 -8.96
C THR A 270 -22.16 15.38 -8.11
N MET A 271 -22.81 14.25 -8.41
CA MET A 271 -22.53 12.99 -7.71
C MET A 271 -21.09 12.51 -7.93
N ARG A 272 -20.57 12.59 -9.17
CA ARG A 272 -19.16 12.23 -9.48
C ARG A 272 -18.18 13.10 -8.69
N ARG A 273 -18.37 14.42 -8.69
CA ARG A 273 -17.54 15.35 -7.91
C ARG A 273 -17.53 14.96 -6.43
N ARG A 274 -18.71 14.73 -5.85
CA ARG A 274 -18.84 14.35 -4.42
C ARG A 274 -18.26 12.96 -4.09
N LEU A 275 -18.13 12.07 -5.07
CA LEU A 275 -17.60 10.70 -4.90
C LEU A 275 -16.09 10.59 -5.10
N PHE A 276 -15.55 11.33 -6.06
CA PHE A 276 -14.20 11.10 -6.57
C PHE A 276 -13.23 12.26 -6.28
N THR A 277 -13.66 13.33 -5.61
CA THR A 277 -12.72 14.34 -5.11
C THR A 277 -11.99 13.82 -3.87
N GLU A 278 -10.68 13.74 -3.99
CA GLU A 278 -9.78 13.27 -2.93
C GLU A 278 -9.77 14.22 -1.73
N PRO A 279 -9.60 13.72 -0.50
CA PRO A 279 -9.64 14.53 0.72
C PRO A 279 -8.81 15.81 0.68
N GLU A 280 -7.63 15.78 0.06
CA GLU A 280 -6.67 16.89 -0.02
C GLU A 280 -7.14 17.99 -0.98
N GLU A 281 -7.98 17.64 -1.95
CA GLU A 281 -8.52 18.54 -2.97
C GLU A 281 -9.90 19.11 -2.59
N ARG A 282 -10.45 18.68 -1.45
CA ARG A 282 -11.78 19.10 -1.00
C ARG A 282 -11.76 20.56 -0.59
N PRO A 283 -12.63 21.42 -1.16
CA PRO A 283 -12.84 22.77 -0.64
C PRO A 283 -13.39 22.75 0.79
N GLY A 284 -13.30 23.89 1.50
CA GLY A 284 -13.65 23.96 2.92
C GLY A 284 -15.07 23.50 3.28
N GLU A 285 -16.07 23.75 2.43
CA GLU A 285 -17.46 23.29 2.59
C GLU A 285 -17.79 22.10 1.68
N PHE A 286 -16.85 21.18 1.47
CA PHE A 286 -17.12 19.97 0.68
C PHE A 286 -17.96 18.97 1.46
N ASP A 287 -19.09 18.55 0.89
CA ASP A 287 -19.95 17.50 1.42
C ASP A 287 -19.77 16.20 0.59
N PRO A 288 -19.00 15.20 1.05
CA PRO A 288 -18.83 13.94 0.33
C PRO A 288 -20.16 13.20 0.16
N MET A 289 -20.28 12.42 -0.92
CA MET A 289 -21.48 11.61 -1.10
C MET A 289 -21.51 10.50 -0.02
N PRO A 290 -22.59 10.33 0.75
CA PRO A 290 -22.63 9.40 1.87
C PRO A 290 -22.94 7.96 1.41
N VAL A 291 -22.18 7.50 0.43
CA VAL A 291 -22.24 6.14 -0.08
C VAL A 291 -20.89 5.45 0.06
N CYS A 292 -20.94 4.14 0.28
CA CYS A 292 -19.76 3.30 0.33
C CYS A 292 -19.88 2.18 -0.71
N ARG A 293 -18.80 1.94 -1.44
CA ARG A 293 -18.64 0.75 -2.28
C ARG A 293 -18.09 -0.36 -1.39
N ILE A 294 -18.83 -1.46 -1.27
CA ILE A 294 -18.44 -2.60 -0.45
C ILE A 294 -18.24 -3.79 -1.39
N ALA A 295 -17.01 -4.26 -1.48
CA ALA A 295 -16.62 -5.39 -2.32
C ALA A 295 -16.80 -6.71 -1.53
N ALA A 296 -17.78 -7.52 -1.92
CA ALA A 296 -18.07 -8.80 -1.27
C ALA A 296 -16.93 -9.82 -1.42
N ASN A 297 -16.05 -9.68 -2.41
CA ASN A 297 -14.88 -10.54 -2.61
C ASN A 297 -13.60 -10.03 -1.90
N LYS A 298 -13.73 -9.02 -1.03
CA LYS A 298 -12.65 -8.46 -0.21
C LYS A 298 -12.84 -8.74 1.29
N SER A 299 -13.58 -9.80 1.61
CA SER A 299 -13.86 -10.27 2.98
C SER A 299 -14.30 -9.15 3.94
N PRO A 300 -15.32 -8.35 3.58
CA PRO A 300 -15.68 -7.16 4.34
C PRO A 300 -16.28 -7.54 5.71
N PRO A 301 -15.91 -6.87 6.82
CA PRO A 301 -16.57 -7.07 8.10
C PRO A 301 -17.98 -6.44 8.08
N VAL A 302 -18.98 -7.29 7.87
CA VAL A 302 -20.40 -6.90 7.79
C VAL A 302 -21.25 -7.76 8.72
N PHE A 303 -22.30 -7.14 9.30
CA PHE A 303 -23.17 -7.79 10.28
C PHE A 303 -24.62 -7.34 10.06
N ARG A 304 -25.49 -8.28 9.70
CA ARG A 304 -26.94 -8.04 9.57
C ARG A 304 -27.58 -7.74 10.92
N ASN A 305 -27.14 -8.44 11.96
CA ASN A 305 -27.65 -8.25 13.30
C ASN A 305 -27.07 -6.97 13.93
N LEU A 306 -27.85 -5.88 13.93
CA LEU A 306 -27.41 -4.60 14.50
C LEU A 306 -27.10 -4.68 16.00
N HIS A 307 -27.66 -5.65 16.73
CA HIS A 307 -27.44 -5.80 18.18
C HIS A 307 -26.01 -6.22 18.54
N VAL A 308 -25.16 -6.57 17.56
CA VAL A 308 -23.73 -6.81 17.84
C VAL A 308 -23.03 -5.54 18.34
N LEU A 309 -23.56 -4.36 17.98
CA LEU A 309 -23.20 -3.06 18.54
C LEU A 309 -24.17 -2.75 19.71
N SER A 310 -23.66 -2.73 20.94
CA SER A 310 -24.47 -2.37 22.10
C SER A 310 -24.81 -0.87 22.10
N ARG A 311 -25.85 -0.48 22.82
CA ARG A 311 -26.26 0.93 22.94
C ARG A 311 -25.20 1.78 23.61
N GLU A 312 -24.55 1.22 24.64
CA GLU A 312 -23.45 1.85 25.37
C GLU A 312 -22.28 2.10 24.43
N ARG A 313 -21.90 1.09 23.64
CA ARG A 313 -20.79 1.20 22.70
C ARG A 313 -21.11 2.16 21.55
N ALA A 314 -22.34 2.16 21.05
CA ALA A 314 -22.79 3.12 20.06
C ALA A 314 -22.66 4.56 20.58
N ALA A 315 -23.07 4.82 21.83
CA ALA A 315 -22.94 6.13 22.45
C ALA A 315 -21.46 6.56 22.63
N GLU A 316 -20.57 5.65 23.05
CA GLU A 316 -19.12 5.93 23.14
C GLU A 316 -18.48 6.30 21.80
N LEU A 317 -19.01 5.73 20.71
CA LEU A 317 -18.54 5.96 19.34
C LEU A 317 -19.26 7.12 18.64
N ASP A 318 -20.13 7.84 19.35
CA ASP A 318 -20.97 8.92 18.81
C ASP A 318 -21.89 8.45 17.65
N ILE A 319 -22.46 7.25 17.76
CA ILE A 319 -23.35 6.64 16.77
C ILE A 319 -24.77 6.60 17.31
N ASP A 320 -25.66 7.38 16.69
CA ASP A 320 -27.08 7.34 16.98
C ASP A 320 -27.78 6.30 16.08
N VAL A 321 -27.96 5.10 16.64
CA VAL A 321 -28.61 3.97 15.96
C VAL A 321 -30.06 4.28 15.61
N ASP A 322 -30.81 4.90 16.52
CA ASP A 322 -32.23 5.16 16.35
C ASP A 322 -32.45 6.24 15.27
N ALA A 323 -31.62 7.30 15.26
CA ALA A 323 -31.64 8.31 14.20
C ALA A 323 -31.25 7.73 12.83
N ALA A 324 -30.26 6.83 12.79
CA ALA A 324 -29.90 6.14 11.54
C ALA A 324 -31.07 5.30 11.01
N LEU A 325 -31.75 4.55 11.89
CA LEU A 325 -32.90 3.73 11.49
C LEU A 325 -34.12 4.56 11.09
N ALA A 326 -34.29 5.77 11.61
CA ALA A 326 -35.34 6.70 11.18
C ALA A 326 -35.21 7.11 9.70
N ASN A 327 -34.01 7.04 9.12
CA ASN A 327 -33.78 7.33 7.70
C ASN A 327 -34.18 6.18 6.76
N VAL A 328 -34.44 4.97 7.27
CA VAL A 328 -34.82 3.81 6.43
C VAL A 328 -36.09 4.04 5.61
N PRO A 329 -37.25 4.45 6.18
CA PRO A 329 -38.44 4.73 5.39
C PRO A 329 -38.22 5.89 4.39
N VAL A 330 -37.43 6.90 4.76
CA VAL A 330 -37.10 8.02 3.86
C VAL A 330 -36.28 7.54 2.67
N LEU A 331 -35.23 6.75 2.91
CA LEU A 331 -34.38 6.20 1.85
C LEU A 331 -35.18 5.29 0.92
N ARG A 332 -36.08 4.46 1.45
CA ARG A 332 -36.98 3.64 0.62
C ARG A 332 -37.84 4.48 -0.31
N GLY A 333 -38.49 5.53 0.22
CA GLY A 333 -39.28 6.45 -0.60
C GLY A 333 -38.45 7.18 -1.66
N VAL A 334 -37.24 7.63 -1.32
CA VAL A 334 -36.33 8.26 -2.28
C VAL A 334 -35.94 7.30 -3.40
N LEU A 335 -35.60 6.05 -3.07
CA LEU A 335 -35.24 5.02 -4.05
C LEU A 335 -36.38 4.60 -4.97
N GLU A 336 -37.65 4.83 -4.60
CA GLU A 336 -38.81 4.64 -5.48
C GLU A 336 -38.96 5.78 -6.51
N THR A 337 -38.45 6.97 -6.19
CA THR A 337 -38.55 8.17 -7.04
C THR A 337 -37.38 8.38 -8.00
N VAL A 338 -36.20 7.85 -7.66
CA VAL A 338 -34.96 8.10 -8.41
C VAL A 338 -34.58 6.89 -9.27
N ASP A 339 -34.30 7.11 -10.56
CA ASP A 339 -33.68 6.10 -11.42
C ASP A 339 -32.18 5.97 -11.11
N LEU A 340 -31.90 5.37 -9.95
CA LEU A 340 -30.55 5.25 -9.42
C LEU A 340 -29.67 4.37 -10.33
N ALA A 341 -30.25 3.37 -10.99
CA ALA A 341 -29.50 2.50 -11.90
C ALA A 341 -28.90 3.29 -13.07
N ARG A 342 -29.72 4.14 -13.73
CA ARG A 342 -29.26 5.00 -14.81
C ARG A 342 -28.26 6.05 -14.31
N LEU A 343 -28.53 6.68 -13.17
CA LEU A 343 -27.61 7.67 -12.58
C LEU A 343 -26.23 7.05 -12.34
N LEU A 344 -26.18 5.88 -11.69
CA LEU A 344 -24.93 5.20 -11.37
C LEU A 344 -24.18 4.72 -12.61
N GLN A 345 -24.86 4.31 -13.68
CA GLN A 345 -24.21 3.98 -14.95
C GLN A 345 -23.41 5.16 -15.52
N VAL A 346 -23.97 6.38 -15.48
CA VAL A 346 -23.27 7.59 -15.93
C VAL A 346 -22.16 7.97 -14.94
N VAL A 347 -22.45 7.91 -13.63
CA VAL A 347 -21.48 8.27 -12.58
C VAL A 347 -20.24 7.39 -12.62
N PHE A 348 -20.39 6.08 -12.83
CA PHE A 348 -19.28 5.12 -12.85
C PHE A 348 -18.76 4.81 -14.26
N ALA A 349 -19.23 5.52 -15.29
CA ALA A 349 -18.62 5.44 -16.62
C ALA A 349 -17.14 5.84 -16.52
N ARG A 350 -16.27 4.98 -17.06
CA ARG A 350 -14.83 5.24 -17.14
C ARG A 350 -14.51 5.72 -18.54
N ASP A 351 -13.71 6.78 -18.61
CA ASP A 351 -13.09 7.18 -19.87
C ASP A 351 -12.02 6.15 -20.24
N PRO A 352 -11.93 5.72 -21.51
CA PRO A 352 -10.85 4.88 -21.96
C PRO A 352 -9.53 5.68 -21.83
N ALA A 353 -8.72 5.33 -20.84
CA ALA A 353 -7.38 5.87 -20.70
C ALA A 353 -6.39 4.96 -21.43
N GLY A 354 -5.48 5.58 -22.20
CA GLY A 354 -4.35 4.91 -22.84
C GLY A 354 -3.30 4.56 -21.78
N TYR A 355 -3.55 3.53 -20.99
CA TYR A 355 -2.59 3.03 -20.02
C TYR A 355 -1.47 2.26 -20.72
N ASP A 356 -0.27 2.37 -20.17
CA ASP A 356 0.84 1.47 -20.45
C ASP A 356 0.44 0.00 -20.14
N ALA A 357 0.94 -0.96 -20.93
CA ALA A 357 0.54 -2.36 -20.82
C ALA A 357 0.76 -2.98 -19.42
N GLU A 358 1.80 -2.57 -18.68
CA GLU A 358 2.01 -3.04 -17.29
C GLU A 358 1.00 -2.45 -16.30
N GLN A 359 0.49 -1.26 -16.58
CA GLN A 359 -0.48 -0.55 -15.74
C GLN A 359 -1.92 -0.95 -16.06
N ALA A 360 -2.14 -1.54 -17.24
CA ALA A 360 -3.45 -1.86 -17.78
C ALA A 360 -4.08 -3.15 -17.24
N LEU A 361 -3.64 -3.70 -16.10
CA LEU A 361 -4.21 -4.92 -15.50
C LEU A 361 -5.75 -4.82 -15.36
N TYR A 362 -6.23 -3.69 -14.83
CA TYR A 362 -7.67 -3.45 -14.60
C TYR A 362 -8.42 -2.87 -15.80
N ALA A 363 -7.79 -2.78 -16.98
CA ALA A 363 -8.46 -2.36 -18.22
C ALA A 363 -9.38 -3.45 -18.80
N GLY A 364 -9.26 -4.70 -18.33
CA GLY A 364 -10.11 -5.80 -18.74
C GLY A 364 -9.46 -7.17 -18.48
N PHE A 365 -10.28 -8.21 -18.38
CA PHE A 365 -9.79 -9.59 -18.25
C PHE A 365 -9.28 -10.12 -19.59
N ILE A 366 -8.18 -10.87 -19.57
CA ILE A 366 -7.70 -11.61 -20.73
C ILE A 366 -8.67 -12.75 -21.08
N GLY A 367 -8.88 -12.99 -22.37
CA GLY A 367 -9.70 -14.11 -22.86
C GLY A 367 -9.05 -15.49 -22.65
N ASN A 368 -9.86 -16.55 -22.65
CA ASN A 368 -9.39 -17.92 -22.43
C ASN A 368 -8.35 -18.41 -23.45
N VAL A 369 -8.37 -17.90 -24.69
CA VAL A 369 -7.40 -18.27 -25.74
C VAL A 369 -6.00 -17.80 -25.34
N ASP A 370 -5.86 -16.51 -25.06
CA ASP A 370 -4.59 -15.93 -24.62
C ASP A 370 -4.12 -16.50 -23.28
N ARG A 371 -5.03 -16.76 -22.32
CA ARG A 371 -4.66 -17.40 -21.04
C ARG A 371 -3.98 -18.76 -21.25
N ARG A 372 -4.55 -19.61 -22.13
CA ARG A 372 -3.94 -20.91 -22.46
C ARG A 372 -2.61 -20.76 -23.17
N LEU A 373 -2.47 -19.77 -24.06
CA LEU A 373 -1.21 -19.49 -24.75
C LEU A 373 -0.13 -19.06 -23.76
N LEU A 374 -0.45 -18.18 -22.80
CA LEU A 374 0.47 -17.77 -21.74
C LEU A 374 0.90 -18.96 -20.86
N ASP A 375 -0.04 -19.84 -20.49
CA ASP A 375 0.26 -21.06 -19.73
C ASP A 375 1.19 -22.00 -20.50
N GLN A 376 0.96 -22.16 -21.81
CA GLN A 376 1.83 -22.95 -22.68
C GLN A 376 3.23 -22.33 -22.76
N LEU A 377 3.35 -21.03 -23.02
CA LEU A 377 4.62 -20.32 -23.09
C LEU A 377 5.43 -20.53 -21.81
N ARG A 378 4.81 -20.35 -20.64
CA ARG A 378 5.48 -20.52 -19.34
C ARG A 378 5.92 -21.96 -19.04
N SER A 379 5.36 -22.95 -19.73
CA SER A 379 5.77 -24.35 -19.61
C SER A 379 6.93 -24.74 -20.55
N MET A 380 7.32 -23.86 -21.48
CA MET A 380 8.42 -24.10 -22.41
C MET A 380 9.77 -24.01 -21.70
N ASP A 381 10.77 -24.68 -22.25
CA ASP A 381 12.15 -24.45 -21.83
C ASP A 381 12.61 -23.03 -22.26
N PRO A 382 13.59 -22.44 -21.55
CA PRO A 382 14.07 -21.08 -21.85
C PRO A 382 14.49 -20.83 -23.30
N ALA A 383 15.11 -21.81 -23.97
CA ALA A 383 15.60 -21.62 -25.33
C ALA A 383 14.45 -21.58 -26.34
N THR A 384 13.45 -22.44 -26.15
CA THR A 384 12.22 -22.41 -26.96
C THR A 384 11.40 -21.15 -26.66
N PHE A 385 11.24 -20.77 -25.39
CA PHE A 385 10.50 -19.56 -25.00
C PHE A 385 11.07 -18.31 -25.69
N ALA A 386 12.39 -18.15 -25.62
CA ALA A 386 13.12 -17.01 -26.16
C ALA A 386 12.91 -16.75 -27.66
N THR A 387 12.68 -17.80 -28.44
CA THR A 387 12.51 -17.72 -29.91
C THR A 387 11.03 -17.72 -30.32
N SER A 388 10.11 -17.84 -29.37
CA SER A 388 8.67 -17.90 -29.66
C SER A 388 8.13 -16.54 -30.14
N GLN A 389 7.15 -16.61 -31.05
CA GLN A 389 6.41 -15.45 -31.58
C GLN A 389 4.91 -15.71 -31.42
N PRO A 390 4.37 -15.55 -30.21
CA PRO A 390 2.94 -15.74 -29.96
C PRO A 390 2.11 -14.68 -30.70
N GLY A 391 0.93 -15.07 -31.18
CA GLY A 391 -0.07 -14.14 -31.71
C GLY A 391 -1.19 -13.97 -30.70
N PHE A 392 -1.12 -12.89 -29.90
CA PHE A 392 -2.13 -12.59 -28.89
C PHE A 392 -3.35 -11.91 -29.51
N VAL A 393 -4.53 -12.16 -28.93
CA VAL A 393 -5.76 -11.42 -29.26
C VAL A 393 -5.78 -10.09 -28.50
N ASP A 394 -5.34 -10.10 -27.24
CA ASP A 394 -5.22 -8.91 -26.41
C ASP A 394 -3.92 -8.15 -26.72
N PRO A 395 -3.99 -6.90 -27.23
CA PRO A 395 -2.79 -6.15 -27.65
C PRO A 395 -1.86 -5.78 -26.50
N ARG A 396 -2.34 -5.81 -25.23
CA ARG A 396 -1.50 -5.55 -24.07
C ARG A 396 -0.41 -6.63 -23.92
N LEU A 397 -0.69 -7.85 -24.37
CA LEU A 397 0.20 -8.99 -24.19
C LEU A 397 1.43 -8.95 -25.08
N ASP A 398 1.36 -8.31 -26.25
CA ASP A 398 2.52 -8.15 -27.13
C ASP A 398 3.62 -7.31 -26.44
N GLU A 399 3.22 -6.20 -25.82
CA GLU A 399 4.15 -5.34 -25.07
C GLU A 399 4.66 -6.03 -23.80
N LEU A 400 3.78 -6.71 -23.05
CA LEU A 400 4.17 -7.43 -21.84
C LEU A 400 5.14 -8.56 -22.14
N PHE A 401 4.91 -9.30 -23.22
CA PHE A 401 5.78 -10.38 -23.66
C PHE A 401 7.17 -9.87 -24.05
N LEU A 402 7.24 -8.76 -24.81
CA LEU A 402 8.52 -8.13 -25.14
C LEU A 402 9.29 -7.71 -23.88
N ARG A 403 8.65 -7.02 -22.94
CA ARG A 403 9.28 -6.55 -21.69
C ARG A 403 9.69 -7.72 -20.79
N TYR A 404 8.88 -8.77 -20.73
CA TYR A 404 9.20 -10.00 -20.04
C TYR A 404 10.46 -10.67 -20.63
N LYS A 405 10.50 -10.82 -21.96
CA LYS A 405 11.65 -11.37 -22.68
C LYS A 405 12.91 -10.52 -22.44
N ALA A 406 12.79 -9.19 -22.49
CA ALA A 406 13.93 -8.30 -22.30
C ALA A 406 14.52 -8.34 -20.89
N ARG A 407 13.69 -8.50 -19.86
CA ARG A 407 14.16 -8.60 -18.47
C ARG A 407 14.84 -9.94 -18.17
N HIS A 408 14.31 -11.03 -18.71
CA HIS A 408 14.67 -12.37 -18.26
C HIS A 408 15.53 -13.15 -19.26
N TYR A 409 15.45 -12.80 -20.54
CA TYR A 409 16.19 -13.42 -21.64
C TYR A 409 16.81 -12.38 -22.59
N PRO A 410 17.54 -11.36 -22.07
CA PRO A 410 18.04 -10.25 -22.89
C PRO A 410 18.92 -10.70 -24.07
N ALA A 411 19.71 -11.75 -23.89
CA ALA A 411 20.59 -12.32 -24.93
C ALA A 411 19.84 -12.91 -26.15
N THR A 412 18.50 -12.92 -26.13
CA THR A 412 17.65 -13.52 -27.16
C THR A 412 16.83 -12.49 -27.91
N LEU A 413 16.98 -11.22 -27.57
CA LEU A 413 16.38 -10.12 -28.29
C LEU A 413 17.06 -9.98 -29.65
N SER A 414 16.27 -9.73 -30.69
CA SER A 414 16.75 -9.18 -31.94
C SER A 414 17.09 -7.70 -31.77
N GLN A 415 17.91 -7.15 -32.67
CA GLN A 415 18.27 -5.71 -32.62
C GLN A 415 17.04 -4.80 -32.51
N ARG A 416 15.95 -5.10 -33.24
CA ARG A 416 14.72 -4.31 -33.19
C ARG A 416 14.01 -4.40 -31.83
N GLU A 417 14.07 -5.56 -31.18
CA GLU A 417 13.52 -5.74 -29.83
C GLU A 417 14.37 -5.03 -28.78
N GLU A 418 15.70 -5.08 -28.91
CA GLU A 418 16.64 -4.30 -28.07
C GLU A 418 16.39 -2.79 -28.20
N ASP A 419 16.29 -2.27 -29.43
CA ASP A 419 16.03 -0.85 -29.67
C ASP A 419 14.72 -0.39 -29.00
N LYS A 420 13.65 -1.18 -29.14
CA LYS A 420 12.36 -0.92 -28.47
C LYS A 420 12.47 -0.97 -26.94
N TRP A 421 13.28 -1.90 -26.42
CA TRP A 421 13.48 -2.06 -24.99
C TRP A 421 14.25 -0.88 -24.39
N GLU A 422 15.32 -0.43 -25.05
CA GLU A 422 16.09 0.73 -24.60
C GLU A 422 15.29 2.03 -24.74
N GLU A 423 14.50 2.19 -25.82
CA GLU A 423 13.55 3.31 -25.93
C GLU A 423 12.56 3.30 -24.77
N TYR A 424 11.96 2.14 -24.45
CA TYR A 424 11.06 2.01 -23.31
C TYR A 424 11.73 2.39 -21.99
N ARG A 425 12.93 1.88 -21.71
CA ARG A 425 13.69 2.21 -20.49
C ARG A 425 13.98 3.70 -20.39
N PHE A 426 14.40 4.32 -21.50
CA PHE A 426 14.65 5.76 -21.54
C PHE A 426 13.37 6.55 -21.25
N ARG A 427 12.29 6.29 -21.98
CA ARG A 427 11.01 6.99 -21.77
C ARG A 427 10.48 6.81 -20.35
N LYS A 428 10.65 5.63 -19.76
CA LYS A 428 10.21 5.32 -18.40
C LYS A 428 11.07 6.01 -17.33
N LEU A 429 12.39 5.78 -17.35
CA LEU A 429 13.30 6.14 -16.26
C LEU A 429 13.93 7.53 -16.41
N ILE A 430 13.86 8.12 -17.61
CA ILE A 430 14.37 9.46 -17.89
C ILE A 430 13.23 10.46 -18.11
N GLU A 431 12.30 10.15 -19.03
CA GLU A 431 11.21 11.09 -19.37
C GLU A 431 9.98 11.00 -18.45
N GLY A 432 9.86 9.94 -17.64
CA GLY A 432 8.74 9.75 -16.71
C GLY A 432 7.43 9.31 -17.39
N ALA A 433 7.53 8.63 -18.54
CA ALA A 433 6.36 8.12 -19.25
C ALA A 433 5.47 7.25 -18.34
N ALA A 434 4.15 7.41 -18.46
CA ALA A 434 3.14 6.75 -17.63
C ALA A 434 3.32 7.00 -16.12
N ASP A 435 3.77 8.21 -15.76
CA ASP A 435 4.01 8.68 -14.39
C ASP A 435 4.99 7.79 -13.61
N ASN A 436 5.96 7.19 -14.29
CA ASN A 436 6.99 6.39 -13.65
C ASN A 436 8.03 7.28 -12.97
N ARG A 437 8.61 6.74 -11.89
CA ARG A 437 9.71 7.38 -11.17
C ARG A 437 10.95 7.47 -12.08
N THR A 438 11.52 8.66 -12.15
CA THR A 438 12.70 8.96 -12.99
C THR A 438 13.98 9.12 -12.18
N VAL A 439 15.13 9.07 -12.86
CA VAL A 439 16.44 9.38 -12.30
C VAL A 439 16.46 10.73 -11.57
N SER A 440 15.86 11.78 -12.16
CA SER A 440 15.81 13.11 -11.54
C SER A 440 14.97 13.09 -10.26
N THR A 441 13.77 12.52 -10.31
CA THR A 441 12.88 12.48 -9.14
C THR A 441 13.46 11.67 -7.97
N VAL A 442 14.19 10.58 -8.23
CA VAL A 442 14.90 9.83 -7.18
C VAL A 442 16.01 10.66 -6.56
N ARG A 443 16.84 11.33 -7.37
CA ARG A 443 17.93 12.18 -6.88
C ARG A 443 17.41 13.29 -5.98
N GLU A 444 16.32 13.94 -6.38
CA GLU A 444 15.65 14.95 -5.56
C GLU A 444 15.05 14.37 -4.28
N ALA A 445 14.42 13.20 -4.36
CA ALA A 445 13.86 12.52 -3.19
C ALA A 445 14.95 12.12 -2.18
N VAL A 446 16.11 11.65 -2.64
CA VAL A 446 17.28 11.40 -1.77
C VAL A 446 17.71 12.67 -1.04
N SER A 447 17.82 13.80 -1.76
CA SER A 447 18.17 15.09 -1.14
C SER A 447 17.15 15.51 -0.08
N ARG A 448 15.85 15.42 -0.38
CA ARG A 448 14.78 15.72 0.59
C ARG A 448 14.85 14.80 1.82
N CYS A 449 15.12 13.51 1.63
CA CYS A 449 15.29 12.57 2.75
C CYS A 449 16.47 12.97 3.64
N ARG A 450 17.61 13.37 3.06
CA ARG A 450 18.79 13.83 3.82
C ARG A 450 18.50 15.09 4.62
N GLU A 451 17.82 16.06 4.02
CA GLU A 451 17.40 17.29 4.70
C GLU A 451 16.48 16.96 5.87
N SER A 452 15.51 16.05 5.69
CA SER A 452 14.62 15.62 6.76
C SER A 452 15.36 14.89 7.89
N LEU A 453 16.33 14.04 7.57
CA LEU A 453 17.15 13.35 8.58
C LEU A 453 18.01 14.35 9.35
N ALA A 454 18.62 15.33 8.66
CA ALA A 454 19.44 16.36 9.28
C ALA A 454 18.63 17.33 10.16
N ALA A 455 17.36 17.57 9.81
CA ALA A 455 16.43 18.40 10.59
C ALA A 455 15.79 17.65 11.78
N SER A 456 15.93 16.31 11.83
CA SER A 456 15.38 15.52 12.92
C SER A 456 16.08 15.83 14.24
N SER A 457 15.32 15.80 15.34
CA SER A 457 15.88 15.91 16.70
C SER A 457 16.47 14.59 17.21
N ALA A 458 16.26 13.50 16.49
CA ALA A 458 16.86 12.20 16.81
C ALA A 458 18.37 12.21 16.49
N PRO A 459 19.19 11.41 17.22
CA PRO A 459 20.59 11.22 16.86
C PRO A 459 20.73 10.73 15.42
N ALA A 460 21.70 11.28 14.69
CA ALA A 460 21.97 10.85 13.32
C ALA A 460 22.37 9.37 13.31
N ASP A 461 21.65 8.58 12.52
CA ASP A 461 21.91 7.17 12.30
C ASP A 461 22.72 6.99 11.00
N PRO A 462 24.00 6.59 11.07
CA PRO A 462 24.83 6.38 9.88
C PRO A 462 24.22 5.39 8.88
N ASP A 463 23.48 4.39 9.35
CA ASP A 463 22.91 3.35 8.50
C ASP A 463 21.82 3.92 7.58
N GLN A 464 21.04 4.90 8.05
CA GLN A 464 20.05 5.61 7.24
C GLN A 464 20.70 6.43 6.11
N TYR A 465 21.83 7.09 6.38
CA TYR A 465 22.57 7.80 5.34
C TYR A 465 23.20 6.85 4.32
N GLN A 466 23.69 5.69 4.78
CA GLN A 466 24.23 4.65 3.89
C GLN A 466 23.16 4.09 2.94
N VAL A 467 21.93 3.86 3.43
CA VAL A 467 20.80 3.46 2.57
C VAL A 467 20.56 4.47 1.45
N LEU A 468 20.62 5.77 1.75
CA LEU A 468 20.45 6.83 0.77
C LEU A 468 21.62 6.91 -0.23
N ASP A 469 22.85 6.69 0.22
CA ASP A 469 24.03 6.60 -0.66
C ASP A 469 23.92 5.42 -1.62
N ASP A 470 23.46 4.26 -1.13
CA ASP A 470 23.23 3.06 -1.92
C ASP A 470 22.16 3.30 -3.00
N VAL A 471 21.01 3.88 -2.64
CA VAL A 471 19.95 4.21 -3.61
C VAL A 471 20.46 5.18 -4.68
N LEU A 472 21.22 6.21 -4.28
CA LEU A 472 21.80 7.18 -5.21
C LEU A 472 22.85 6.53 -6.14
N ALA A 473 23.70 5.66 -5.60
CA ALA A 473 24.70 4.93 -6.38
C ALA A 473 24.04 4.01 -7.42
N TYR A 474 23.02 3.25 -7.02
CA TYR A 474 22.23 2.40 -7.93
C TYR A 474 21.57 3.22 -9.04
N THR A 475 20.94 4.34 -8.66
CA THR A 475 20.27 5.25 -9.61
C THR A 475 21.25 5.83 -10.63
N ASN A 476 22.44 6.24 -10.19
CA ASN A 476 23.48 6.79 -11.06
C ASN A 476 24.07 5.72 -11.99
N ALA A 477 24.26 4.49 -11.51
CA ALA A 477 24.70 3.39 -12.35
C ALA A 477 23.66 3.05 -13.43
N MET A 478 22.37 3.04 -13.08
CA MET A 478 21.28 2.84 -14.04
C MET A 478 21.24 3.95 -15.11
N ALA A 479 21.37 5.21 -14.68
CA ALA A 479 21.39 6.36 -15.58
C ALA A 479 22.58 6.30 -16.56
N ALA A 480 23.76 5.89 -16.10
CA ALA A 480 24.94 5.79 -16.96
C ALA A 480 24.79 4.76 -18.10
N VAL A 481 23.93 3.75 -17.91
CA VAL A 481 23.63 2.74 -18.94
C VAL A 481 22.54 3.24 -19.90
N ILE A 482 21.49 3.87 -19.39
CA ILE A 482 20.29 4.25 -20.19
C ILE A 482 20.47 5.60 -20.92
N ASP A 483 21.23 6.52 -20.33
CA ASP A 483 21.47 7.86 -20.85
C ASP A 483 22.98 8.14 -20.95
N PRO A 484 23.70 7.47 -21.88
CA PRO A 484 25.15 7.58 -21.98
C PRO A 484 25.62 8.99 -22.41
N PHE A 485 24.72 9.81 -22.96
CA PHE A 485 25.01 11.18 -23.38
C PHE A 485 24.75 12.22 -22.28
N GLY A 486 24.22 11.80 -21.12
CA GLY A 486 24.04 12.66 -19.95
C GLY A 486 23.01 13.76 -20.16
N THR A 487 21.89 13.44 -20.81
CA THR A 487 20.77 14.38 -20.99
C THR A 487 20.14 14.82 -19.66
N VAL A 488 20.28 14.02 -18.59
CA VAL A 488 19.89 14.41 -17.22
C VAL A 488 21.11 14.83 -16.40
N PRO A 489 21.16 16.07 -15.87
CA PRO A 489 22.29 16.56 -15.08
C PRO A 489 22.48 15.72 -13.81
N PRO A 490 23.74 15.53 -13.34
CA PRO A 490 24.01 14.81 -12.09
C PRO A 490 23.34 15.51 -10.90
N ALA A 491 23.00 14.73 -9.87
CA ALA A 491 22.52 15.30 -8.61
C ALA A 491 23.54 16.33 -8.08
N PRO A 492 23.09 17.44 -7.47
CA PRO A 492 24.01 18.32 -6.76
C PRO A 492 24.78 17.50 -5.72
N ALA A 493 26.08 17.77 -5.58
CA ALA A 493 26.93 17.04 -4.65
C ALA A 493 26.34 17.11 -3.22
N PRO A 494 26.38 16.01 -2.44
CA PRO A 494 25.86 16.03 -1.08
C PRO A 494 26.51 17.16 -0.29
N ALA A 495 25.71 17.98 0.39
CA ALA A 495 26.20 18.71 1.54
C ALA A 495 26.52 17.66 2.61
N ARG A 496 27.78 17.23 2.70
CA ARG A 496 28.22 16.45 3.86
C ARG A 496 28.01 17.33 5.08
N PRO A 497 27.40 16.83 6.17
CA PRO A 497 27.51 17.53 7.44
C PRO A 497 29.00 17.70 7.72
N ASP A 498 29.44 18.93 7.97
CA ASP A 498 30.83 19.21 8.33
C ASP A 498 31.24 18.23 9.42
N ALA A 499 32.38 17.55 9.21
CA ALA A 499 32.98 16.73 10.24
C ALA A 499 33.03 17.54 11.53
N PRO A 500 32.69 16.97 12.71
CA PRO A 500 32.73 17.71 13.95
C PRO A 500 34.08 18.38 14.07
N VAL A 501 34.07 19.71 14.08
CA VAL A 501 35.28 20.52 14.28
C VAL A 501 35.92 19.99 15.55
N ALA A 502 37.11 19.39 15.42
CA ALA A 502 37.88 18.95 16.57
C ALA A 502 37.94 20.12 17.55
N PRO A 503 37.57 19.92 18.84
CA PRO A 503 37.57 21.01 19.79
C PRO A 503 38.97 21.60 19.80
N GLN A 504 39.08 22.90 19.48
CA GLN A 504 40.33 23.61 19.68
C GLN A 504 40.74 23.39 21.14
N PRO A 505 42.02 23.07 21.42
CA PRO A 505 42.47 22.91 22.79
C PRO A 505 42.22 24.25 23.50
N GLY A 506 41.27 24.24 24.43
CA GLY A 506 40.98 25.40 25.26
C GLY A 506 42.27 25.83 25.99
N PRO A 507 42.48 27.13 26.18
CA PRO A 507 43.66 27.61 26.91
C PRO A 507 43.67 27.03 28.32
N ALA A 508 44.86 26.60 28.76
CA ALA A 508 45.08 26.02 30.07
C ALA A 508 44.58 26.96 31.19
N PRO A 509 43.97 26.42 32.27
CA PRO A 509 43.42 27.23 33.34
C PRO A 509 44.55 27.91 34.13
N VAL A 510 44.54 29.24 34.15
CA VAL A 510 45.33 30.04 35.09
C VAL A 510 44.49 30.24 36.35
N GLN A 511 45.07 29.88 37.49
CA GLN A 511 44.49 29.99 38.84
C GLN A 511 44.16 31.44 39.26
N PRO A 512 43.28 31.61 40.27
CA PRO A 512 42.46 32.79 40.40
C PRO A 512 43.04 33.86 41.34
N ASP A 513 42.45 35.03 41.12
CA ASP A 513 42.15 36.10 42.07
C ASP A 513 43.30 36.99 42.50
N LEU A 514 42.94 38.26 42.72
CA LEU A 514 43.46 39.19 43.72
C LEU A 514 43.27 40.63 43.22
N PHE A 515 42.29 41.28 43.86
CA PHE A 515 42.06 42.73 43.96
C PHE A 515 41.07 43.36 42.97
N GLY A 516 39.91 43.74 43.52
CA GLY A 516 38.85 44.47 42.85
C GLY A 516 39.21 45.93 42.54
N GLY A 517 38.29 46.64 41.89
CA GLY A 517 38.46 48.08 41.71
C GLY A 517 37.58 48.65 40.61
N ALA A 518 36.67 49.52 41.01
CA ALA A 518 35.74 50.27 40.18
C ALA A 518 36.42 51.24 39.17
N ASN A 519 35.67 51.50 38.09
CA ASN A 519 35.44 52.77 37.38
C ASN A 519 36.60 53.72 36.99
N VAL A 520 36.28 54.51 35.95
CA VAL A 520 36.71 55.89 35.67
C VAL A 520 37.73 56.08 34.54
N THR A 521 37.21 56.49 33.38
CA THR A 521 37.83 57.37 32.37
C THR A 521 38.36 58.65 33.04
N PRO A 522 39.53 59.21 32.68
CA PRO A 522 39.49 60.31 31.70
C PRO A 522 40.79 60.59 30.90
N GLY A 523 40.61 60.95 29.62
CA GLY A 523 40.99 62.27 29.08
C GLY A 523 42.46 62.71 28.93
N LYS A 524 42.70 63.32 27.74
CA LYS A 524 43.74 64.31 27.36
C LYS A 524 45.09 63.68 26.95
N ARG A 525 45.83 64.16 25.94
CA ARG A 525 45.92 65.51 25.35
C ARG A 525 46.64 65.46 23.99
N ARG A 526 46.32 66.45 23.15
CA ARG A 526 46.93 66.83 21.86
C ARG A 526 48.43 67.09 21.94
N VAL A 527 49.16 66.86 20.83
CA VAL A 527 50.07 67.86 20.21
C VAL A 527 50.02 67.73 18.68
N ARG A 528 49.67 68.83 18.00
CA ARG A 528 49.90 69.08 16.57
C ARG A 528 51.23 69.84 16.43
N ALA A 529 52.04 69.50 15.43
CA ALA A 529 53.02 70.41 14.85
C ALA A 529 52.84 70.39 13.32
N ARG A 530 52.77 71.61 12.75
CA ARG A 530 52.56 71.94 11.33
C ARG A 530 53.88 71.94 10.55
N ARG A 531 53.79 71.74 9.22
CA ARG A 531 54.31 72.62 8.14
C ARG A 531 53.96 72.00 6.76
N PRO A 532 53.93 72.77 5.66
CA PRO A 532 53.51 74.17 5.47
C PRO A 532 52.02 74.29 5.15
#